data_AF-A0AAV5LP41-F1
#
_entry.id   AF-A0AAV5LP41-F1
#
_cell.length_a   1.000
_cell.length_b   1.000
_cell.length_c   1.000
_cell.angle_alpha   90.00
_cell.angle_beta   90.00
_cell.angle_gamma   90.00
#
_symmetry.space_group_name_H-M   'P 1'
#
loop_
_entity.id
_entity.type
_entity.pdbx_description
1 polymer ?
#
loop_
_entity_poly.entity_id
_entity_poly.type
_entity_poly.pdbx_seq_one_letter_code
_entity_poly.pdbx_strand_id
1 'polypeptide(L)' 'MGLNSATNWPLDVPADIPKQQNGIDCGIFVMKYADCLTHANCIGFPFSQKDMPYFRKRIFLDLHNQRIHVPERAKQMG' A
#
# COMPACT_ATOMS: atom_id res chain seq x y z
N MET A 1 -12.01 34.28 -3.57
CA MET A 1 -11.13 33.11 -3.47
C MET A 1 -11.88 31.93 -4.05
N GLY A 2 -11.45 31.43 -5.22
CA GLY A 2 -12.20 30.48 -6.03
C GLY A 2 -11.93 29.03 -5.62
N LEU A 3 -12.97 28.32 -5.20
CA LEU A 3 -13.05 26.87 -5.28
C LEU A 3 -13.74 26.56 -6.61
N ASN A 4 -12.96 26.57 -7.69
CA ASN A 4 -13.46 26.17 -9.00
C ASN A 4 -13.75 24.66 -8.95
N SER A 5 -15.03 24.33 -9.13
CA SER A 5 -15.63 23.03 -9.41
C SER A 5 -14.74 21.78 -9.23
N ALA A 6 -15.11 20.93 -8.26
CA ALA A 6 -14.48 19.61 -8.02
C ALA A 6 -14.47 18.66 -9.25
N THR A 7 -15.12 19.05 -10.35
CA THR A 7 -15.18 18.31 -11.62
C THR A 7 -13.85 18.23 -12.37
N ASN A 8 -12.84 19.03 -12.00
CA ASN A 8 -11.54 19.03 -12.68
C ASN A 8 -10.51 18.04 -12.10
N TRP A 9 -10.89 17.26 -11.08
CA TRP A 9 -10.07 16.19 -10.54
C TRP A 9 -10.43 14.87 -11.24
N PRO A 10 -9.51 14.26 -12.01
CA PRO A 10 -9.80 13.00 -12.66
C PRO A 10 -10.03 11.92 -11.60
N LEU A 11 -11.13 11.18 -11.75
CA LEU A 11 -11.40 9.97 -10.98
C LEU A 11 -10.70 8.81 -11.68
N ASP A 12 -9.67 8.25 -11.04
CA ASP A 12 -9.03 7.02 -11.48
C ASP A 12 -9.50 5.84 -10.62
N VAL A 13 -10.03 4.80 -11.27
CA VAL A 13 -10.51 3.57 -10.62
C VAL A 13 -9.76 2.39 -11.22
N PRO A 14 -8.59 2.04 -10.67
CA PRO A 14 -7.75 1.01 -11.25
C PRO A 14 -8.38 -0.39 -11.07
N ALA A 15 -8.53 -1.11 -12.17
CA ALA A 15 -9.22 -2.42 -12.20
C ALA A 15 -8.31 -3.61 -11.83
N ASP A 16 -7.02 -3.51 -12.20
CA ASP A 16 -6.00 -4.55 -12.05
C ASP A 16 -5.09 -4.25 -10.86
N ILE A 17 -5.68 -4.28 -9.66
CA ILE A 17 -4.97 -4.10 -8.39
C ILE A 17 -5.24 -5.31 -7.49
N PRO A 18 -4.35 -5.60 -6.52
CA PRO A 18 -4.58 -6.65 -5.54
C PRO A 18 -5.91 -6.41 -4.83
N LYS A 19 -6.74 -7.44 -4.64
CA LYS A 19 -8.03 -7.32 -3.95
C LYS A 19 -8.05 -8.19 -2.71
N GLN A 20 -8.66 -7.68 -1.65
CA GLN A 20 -8.95 -8.44 -0.44
C GLN A 20 -9.99 -9.52 -0.74
N GLN A 21 -9.80 -10.71 -0.17
CA GLN A 21 -10.66 -11.88 -0.38
C GLN A 21 -11.24 -12.42 0.94
N ASN A 22 -10.93 -11.80 2.09
CA ASN A 22 -11.45 -12.16 3.40
C ASN A 22 -12.01 -10.94 4.14
N GLY A 23 -12.51 -11.09 5.37
CA GLY A 23 -13.12 -9.99 6.14
C GLY A 23 -12.18 -9.24 7.08
N ILE A 24 -10.89 -9.60 7.16
CA ILE A 24 -10.01 -9.16 8.26
C ILE A 24 -8.78 -8.37 7.79
N ASP A 25 -8.45 -8.40 6.49
CA ASP A 25 -7.20 -7.83 5.98
C ASP A 25 -7.33 -6.39 5.43
N CYS A 26 -8.49 -5.73 5.57
CA CYS A 26 -8.69 -4.38 5.00
C CYS A 26 -7.67 -3.36 5.47
N GLY A 27 -7.35 -3.34 6.76
CA GLY A 27 -6.30 -2.48 7.30
C GLY A 27 -4.92 -2.78 6.71
N ILE A 28 -4.62 -4.05 6.45
CA ILE A 28 -3.34 -4.48 5.87
C ILE A 28 -3.25 -4.02 4.40
N PHE A 29 -4.31 -4.20 3.61
CA PHE A 29 -4.38 -3.70 2.24
C PHE A 29 -4.20 -2.18 2.16
N VAL A 30 -4.91 -1.41 3.01
CA VAL A 30 -4.75 0.05 3.07
C VAL A 30 -3.31 0.45 3.36
N MET A 31 -2.68 -0.17 4.37
CA MET A 31 -1.27 0.10 4.69
C MET A 31 -0.33 -0.26 3.53
N LYS A 32 -0.58 -1.35 2.80
CA LYS A 32 0.24 -1.76 1.66
C LYS A 32 0.06 -0.87 0.44
N TYR A 33 -1.14 -0.38 0.17
CA TYR A 33 -1.34 0.64 -0.87
C TYR A 33 -0.61 1.93 -0.52
N ALA A 34 -0.75 2.40 0.73
CA ALA A 34 -0.06 3.60 1.19
C ALA A 34 1.45 3.46 1.04
N ASP A 35 2.01 2.33 1.47
CA ASP A 35 3.43 2.01 1.32
C ASP A 35 3.89 2.09 -0.14
N CYS A 36 3.15 1.50 -1.07
CA CYS A 36 3.48 1.58 -2.50
C CYS A 36 3.35 2.99 -3.07
N LEU A 37 2.34 3.76 -2.67
CA LEU A 37 2.11 5.13 -3.17
C LEU A 37 3.14 6.13 -2.63
N THR A 38 3.64 5.93 -1.42
CA THR A 38 4.65 6.83 -0.81
C THR A 38 6.07 6.54 -1.27
N HIS A 39 6.35 5.32 -1.73
CA HIS A 39 7.68 4.93 -2.20
C HIS A 39 7.74 4.99 -3.73
N ALA A 40 8.52 5.94 -4.26
CA ALA A 40 8.65 6.21 -5.69
C ALA A 40 9.11 5.01 -6.56
N ASN A 41 9.57 3.91 -5.93
CA ASN A 41 10.12 2.75 -6.61
C ASN A 41 9.13 1.58 -6.75
N CYS A 42 7.87 1.73 -6.33
CA CYS A 42 6.85 0.70 -6.55
C CYS A 42 6.21 0.87 -7.93
N ILE A 43 6.57 -0.03 -8.86
CA ILE A 43 5.81 -0.20 -10.11
C ILE A 43 4.50 -0.93 -9.75
N GLY A 44 3.41 -0.16 -9.64
CA GLY A 44 2.10 -0.67 -9.24
C GLY A 44 2.05 -1.16 -7.79
N PHE A 45 1.31 -2.25 -7.55
CA PHE A 45 1.07 -2.82 -6.23
C PHE A 45 1.58 -4.27 -6.17
N PRO A 46 2.89 -4.51 -5.93
CA PRO A 46 3.52 -5.83 -6.01
C PRO A 46 3.24 -6.68 -4.76
N PHE A 47 1.97 -6.91 -4.44
CA PHE A 47 1.53 -7.78 -3.35
C PHE A 47 0.21 -8.47 -3.67
N SER A 48 -0.16 -9.47 -2.89
CA SER A 48 -1.40 -10.22 -3.07
C SER A 48 -2.02 -10.63 -1.72
N GLN A 49 -3.24 -11.17 -1.76
CA GLN A 49 -3.89 -11.74 -0.58
C GLN A 49 -3.05 -12.83 0.11
N LYS A 50 -2.20 -13.56 -0.64
CA LYS A 50 -1.34 -14.63 -0.09
C LYS A 50 -0.25 -14.10 0.84
N ASP A 51 0.12 -12.82 0.71
CA ASP A 51 1.18 -12.19 1.49
C ASP A 51 0.68 -11.64 2.83
N MET A 52 -0.64 -11.54 3.04
CA MET A 52 -1.24 -10.95 4.24
C MET A 52 -0.78 -11.59 5.55
N PRO A 53 -0.65 -12.92 5.69
CA PRO A 53 -0.11 -13.53 6.91
C PRO A 53 1.31 -13.06 7.25
N TYR A 54 2.15 -12.79 6.25
CA TYR A 54 3.48 -12.22 6.46
C TYR A 54 3.38 -10.76 6.89
N PHE A 55 2.60 -9.95 6.18
CA PHE A 55 2.47 -8.53 6.50
C PHE A 55 1.88 -8.27 7.89
N ARG A 56 0.90 -9.07 8.35
CA ARG A 56 0.39 -8.97 9.73
C ARG A 56 1.51 -9.11 10.77
N LYS A 57 2.39 -10.10 10.59
CA LYS A 57 3.54 -10.33 11.49
C LYS A 57 4.55 -9.19 11.40
N ARG A 58 4.86 -8.73 10.19
CA ARG A 58 5.80 -7.62 9.94
C ARG A 58 5.30 -6.33 10.59
N ILE A 59 4.05 -5.98 10.37
CA ILE A 59 3.42 -4.77 10.93
C ILE A 59 3.38 -4.85 12.46
N PHE A 60 3.04 -6.00 13.03
CA PHE A 60 3.12 -6.19 14.48
C PHE A 60 4.53 -5.91 15.02
N LEU A 61 5.57 -6.45 14.38
CA LEU A 61 6.95 -6.21 14.79
C LEU A 61 7.35 -4.74 14.63
N ASP A 62 6.91 -4.07 13.57
CA ASP A 62 7.23 -2.67 13.32
C ASP A 62 6.57 -1.75 14.36
N LEU A 63 5.32 -2.05 14.75
CA LEU A 63 4.61 -1.37 15.83
C LEU A 63 5.28 -1.63 17.19
N HIS A 64 5.59 -2.89 17.50
CA HIS A 64 6.25 -3.28 18.74
C HIS A 64 7.60 -2.58 18.90
N ASN A 65 8.39 -2.54 17.83
CA ASN A 65 9.72 -1.93 17.83
C ASN A 65 9.69 -0.42 17.58
N GLN A 66 8.51 0.17 17.35
CA GLN A 66 8.32 1.58 17.00
C GLN A 66 9.22 2.01 15.82
N ARG A 67 9.43 1.11 14.87
CA ARG A 67 10.34 1.30 13.75
C ARG A 67 9.82 0.56 12.53
N ILE A 68 9.55 1.31 11.47
CA ILE A 68 9.22 0.75 10.16
C ILE A 68 10.47 0.05 9.61
N HIS A 69 10.32 -1.21 9.25
CA HIS A 69 11.38 -1.90 8.53
C HIS A 69 11.25 -1.67 7.05
N VAL A 70 12.28 -1.05 6.49
CA VAL A 70 12.42 -0.84 5.06
C VAL A 70 13.28 -2.01 4.52
N PRO A 71 12.70 -2.97 3.78
CA PRO A 71 13.48 -4.06 3.21
C PRO A 71 14.40 -3.51 2.11
N GLU A 72 15.63 -4.04 2.02
CA GLU A 72 16.67 -3.54 1.09
C GLU A 72 16.29 -3.61 -0.39
N ARG A 73 15.24 -4.34 -0.77
CA ARG A 73 14.74 -4.43 -2.16
C ARG A 73 14.30 -3.11 -2.77
N ALA A 74 14.05 -2.07 -1.97
CA ALA A 74 13.83 -0.71 -2.48
C ALA A 74 15.08 -0.11 -3.19
N LYS A 75 16.26 -0.75 -3.08
CA LYS A 75 17.54 -0.31 -3.69
C LYS A 75 17.94 -1.06 -4.98
N GLN A 76 17.22 -2.12 -5.41
CA GLN A 76 17.69 -3.01 -6.49
C GLN A 76 16.82 -3.00 -7.76
N MET A 77 15.95 -2.00 -7.94
CA MET A 77 15.18 -1.82 -9.19
C MET A 77 15.50 -0.50 -9.88
N GLY A 78 16.73 0.01 -9.67
CA GLY A 78 17.34 1.07 -10.47
C GLY A 78 18.20 0.49 -11.59
#